data_AF-A0A2V9SU09-F1
#
_entry.id   AF-A0A2V9SU09-F1
#
_cell.length_a   1.000
_cell.length_b   1.000
_cell.length_c   1.000
_cell.angle_alpha   90.00
_cell.angle_beta   90.00
_cell.angle_gamma   90.00
#
_symmetry.space_group_name_H-M   'P 1'
#
loop_
_entity.id
_entity.type
_entity.pdbx_description
1 polymer ?
#
loop_
_entity_poly.entity_id
_entity_poly.type
_entity_poly.pdbx_seq_one_letter_code
_entity_poly.pdbx_strand_id
1 'polypeptide(L)' 'MPWTPVRDGLPEDGAECLLICIQTDGSIVEMIGYRQDGRWLIEGDESPARDWHVQSWMPLAPAAKII' A
#
# COMPACT_ATOMS: atom_id res chain seq x y z
N MET A 1 6.97 -18.68 10.40
CA MET A 1 6.42 -17.41 10.92
C MET A 1 4.99 -17.32 10.44
N PRO A 2 3.97 -17.35 11.32
CA PRO A 2 2.58 -17.26 10.87
C PRO A 2 2.30 -15.80 10.51
N TRP A 3 1.92 -15.58 9.25
CA TRP A 3 1.47 -14.29 8.75
C TRP A 3 0.08 -14.03 9.31
N THR A 4 -0.09 -12.93 10.05
CA THR A 4 -1.41 -12.46 10.48
C THR A 4 -1.92 -11.50 9.41
N PRO A 5 -2.86 -11.90 8.54
CA PRO A 5 -3.50 -10.95 7.64
C PRO A 5 -4.23 -9.90 8.50
N VAL A 6 -3.87 -8.63 8.32
CA VAL A 6 -4.44 -7.48 9.05
C VAL A 6 -5.90 -7.36 8.66
N ARG A 7 -6.77 -8.03 9.42
CA ARG A 7 -8.20 -8.14 9.12
C ARG A 7 -9.07 -7.03 9.71
N ASP A 8 -8.49 -6.03 10.39
CA ASP A 8 -9.28 -5.07 11.17
C ASP A 8 -9.10 -3.60 10.73
N GLY A 9 -9.17 -3.35 9.43
CA GLY A 9 -9.36 -2.00 8.88
C GLY A 9 -8.12 -1.39 8.23
N LEU A 10 -8.35 -0.52 7.25
CA LEU A 10 -7.30 0.20 6.52
C LEU A 10 -6.45 1.09 7.47
N PRO A 11 -5.17 1.37 7.17
CA PRO A 11 -4.27 2.10 8.08
C PRO A 11 -4.73 3.54 8.26
N GLU A 12 -4.28 4.25 9.29
CA GLU A 12 -4.63 5.66 9.46
C GLU A 12 -4.26 6.49 8.22
N ASP A 13 -5.05 7.53 7.92
CA ASP A 13 -4.67 8.48 6.88
C ASP A 13 -3.33 9.14 7.24
N GLY A 14 -2.45 9.30 6.26
CA GLY A 14 -1.06 9.72 6.42
C GLY A 14 -0.07 8.56 6.61
N ALA A 15 -0.53 7.32 6.76
CA ALA A 15 0.36 6.17 6.84
C ALA A 15 0.99 5.86 5.48
N GLU A 16 2.32 5.77 5.47
CA GLU A 16 3.09 5.20 4.37
C GLU A 16 3.11 3.68 4.50
N CYS A 17 2.79 2.98 3.42
CA CYS A 17 2.67 1.53 3.42
C CYS A 17 3.37 0.91 2.22
N LEU A 18 3.92 -0.29 2.44
CA LEU A 18 4.14 -1.23 1.34
C LEU A 18 2.78 -1.80 0.92
N LEU A 19 2.47 -1.71 -0.36
CA LEU A 19 1.27 -2.23 -0.98
C LEU A 19 1.62 -3.45 -1.83
N ILE A 20 0.81 -4.50 -1.70
CA ILE A 20 0.79 -5.62 -2.63
C ILE A 20 -0.42 -5.43 -3.52
N CYS A 21 -0.17 -5.25 -4.81
CA CYS A 21 -1.18 -5.00 -5.81
C CYS A 21 -1.22 -6.14 -6.83
N ILE A 22 -2.41 -6.44 -7.32
CA ILE A 22 -2.61 -7.33 -8.46
C ILE A 22 -2.98 -6.48 -9.67
N GLN A 23 -2.24 -6.63 -10.76
CA GLN A 23 -2.57 -6.02 -12.05
C GLN A 23 -3.65 -6.82 -12.78
N THR A 24 -4.28 -6.23 -13.78
CA THR A 24 -5.30 -6.89 -14.62
C THR A 24 -4.82 -8.19 -15.28
N ASP A 25 -3.53 -8.31 -15.58
CA ASP A 25 -2.93 -9.54 -16.14
C ASP A 25 -2.67 -10.64 -15.11
N GLY A 26 -3.00 -10.39 -13.83
CA GLY A 26 -2.78 -11.31 -12.71
C GLY A 26 -1.37 -11.24 -12.11
N SER A 27 -0.49 -10.38 -12.61
CA SER A 27 0.82 -10.17 -12.01
C SER A 27 0.71 -9.49 -10.64
N ILE A 28 1.59 -9.87 -9.72
CA ILE A 28 1.69 -9.28 -8.38
C ILE A 28 2.84 -8.28 -8.39
N VAL A 29 2.57 -7.06 -7.93
CA VAL A 29 3.56 -5.99 -7.86
C VAL A 29 3.56 -5.37 -6.48
N GLU A 30 4.77 -5.11 -5.98
CA GLU A 30 5.02 -4.41 -4.72
C GLU A 30 5.24 -2.92 -5.01
N MET A 31 4.56 -2.05 -4.27
CA MET A 31 4.62 -0.60 -4.44
C MET A 31 4.60 0.13 -3.11
N ILE A 32 5.08 1.37 -3.08
CA ILE A 32 4.91 2.25 -1.92
C ILE A 32 3.69 3.13 -2.16
N GLY A 33 2.84 3.27 -1.16
CA GLY A 33 1.70 4.16 -1.22
C GLY A 33 1.35 4.80 0.12
N TYR A 34 0.73 5.96 0.04
CA TYR A 34 0.26 6.75 1.15
C TYR A 34 -1.25 6.69 1.20
N ARG A 35 -1.82 6.51 2.39
CA ARG A 35 -3.27 6.67 2.54
C ARG A 35 -3.60 8.16 2.72
N GLN A 36 -4.48 8.71 1.88
CA GLN A 36 -4.99 10.07 2.00
C GLN A 36 -6.50 10.07 1.83
N ASP A 37 -7.22 10.58 2.83
CA ASP A 37 -8.69 10.70 2.86
C ASP A 37 -9.40 9.38 2.51
N GLY A 38 -8.90 8.27 3.04
CA GLY A 38 -9.44 6.94 2.79
C GLY A 38 -9.07 6.32 1.44
N ARG A 39 -8.28 7.00 0.59
CA ARG A 39 -7.78 6.52 -0.71
C ARG A 39 -6.27 6.24 -0.66
N TRP A 40 -5.77 5.42 -1.59
CA TRP A 40 -4.34 5.22 -1.77
C TRP A 40 -3.79 6.19 -2.82
N LEU A 41 -2.71 6.87 -2.49
CA LEU A 41 -1.82 7.54 -3.42
C LEU A 41 -0.58 6.68 -3.60
N ILE A 42 -0.30 6.26 -4.83
CA ILE A 42 0.78 5.32 -5.12
C ILE A 42 1.90 6.05 -5.85
N GLU A 43 3.13 5.88 -5.38
CA GLU A 43 4.29 6.47 -6.04
C GLU A 43 4.57 5.73 -7.37
N GLY A 44 4.71 6.48 -8.47
CA GLY A 44 4.89 5.91 -9.81
C GLY A 44 3.61 5.70 -10.62
N ASP A 45 2.47 6.24 -10.17
CA ASP A 45 1.21 6.32 -10.90
C ASP A 45 1.24 7.38 -12.04
N GLU A 46 2.30 7.38 -12.85
CA GLU A 46 2.41 8.24 -14.03
C GLU A 46 1.76 7.61 -15.28
N SER A 47 1.33 6.35 -15.18
CA SER A 47 0.76 5.61 -16.30
C SER A 47 -0.73 5.33 -16.12
N PRO A 48 -1.62 6.01 -16.87
CA PRO A 48 -3.07 5.86 -16.76
C PRO A 48 -3.61 4.48 -17.20
N ALA A 49 -2.75 3.54 -17.56
CA ALA A 49 -3.09 2.20 -18.04
C ALA A 49 -2.85 1.10 -16.98
N ARG A 50 -2.39 1.44 -15.77
CA ARG A 50 -2.14 0.47 -14.71
C ARG A 50 -3.37 0.35 -13.82
N ASP A 51 -4.29 -0.51 -14.24
CA ASP A 51 -5.37 -1.00 -13.40
C ASP A 51 -4.79 -1.99 -12.37
N TRP A 52 -4.42 -1.46 -11.19
CA TRP A 52 -3.97 -2.25 -10.05
C TRP A 52 -5.00 -2.24 -8.93
N HIS A 53 -5.20 -3.41 -8.33
CA HIS A 53 -6.06 -3.59 -7.17
C HIS A 53 -5.17 -3.87 -5.95
N VAL A 54 -5.22 -2.97 -4.96
CA VAL A 54 -4.53 -3.17 -3.68
C VAL A 54 -5.17 -4.35 -2.96
N GLN A 55 -4.41 -5.43 -2.77
CA GLN A 55 -4.86 -6.63 -2.08
C GLN A 55 -4.51 -6.59 -0.60
N SER A 56 -3.31 -6.12 -0.28
CA SER A 56 -2.84 -6.00 1.10
C SER A 56 -1.88 -4.83 1.23
N TRP A 57 -1.72 -4.37 2.46
CA TRP A 57 -0.84 -3.28 2.81
C TRP A 57 -0.15 -3.62 4.14
N MET A 58 1.02 -3.02 4.33
CA MET A 58 1.79 -3.10 5.56
C MET A 58 2.33 -1.69 5.87
N PRO A 59 2.01 -1.10 7.03
CA PRO A 59 2.59 0.17 7.43
C PRO A 59 4.09 0.04 7.45
N LEU A 60 4.78 0.96 6.78
CA LEU A 60 6.16 1.19 7.09
C LEU A 60 6.15 1.79 8.50
N ALA A 61 6.76 1.11 9.46
CA ALA A 61 6.94 1.69 10.78
C ALA A 61 7.56 3.07 10.61
N PRO A 62 7.15 4.09 11.39
CA PRO A 62 7.68 5.44 11.21
C PRO A 62 9.21 5.35 11.21
N ALA A 63 9.84 5.95 10.20
CA ALA A 63 11.26 6.27 10.28
C ALA A 63 11.43 6.95 11.63
N ALA A 64 12.14 6.30 12.56
CA ALA A 64 12.31 6.83 13.90
C ALA A 64 12.76 8.28 13.72
N LYS A 65 11.97 9.23 14.23
CA LYS A 65 12.36 10.64 14.24
C LYS A 65 13.70 10.67 14.97
N ILE A 66 14.79 10.81 14.22
CA ILE A 66 16.09 11.10 14.81
C ILE A 66 15.97 12.56 15.24
N ILE A 67 15.71 12.75 16.54
CA ILE A 67 15.67 14.06 17.20
C ILE A 67 17.11 14.46 17.54
#